data_AF-A0A497BW33-F1
#
_entry.id   AF-A0A497BW33-F1
#
_cell.length_a   1.000
_cell.length_b   1.000
_cell.length_c   1.000
_cell.angle_alpha   90.00
_cell.angle_beta   90.00
_cell.angle_gamma   90.00
#
_symmetry.space_group_name_H-M   'P 1'
#
loop_
_entity.id
_entity.type
_entity.pdbx_description
1 polymer ?
#
loop_
_entity_poly.entity_id
_entity_poly.type
_entity_poly.pdbx_seq_one_letter_code
_entity_poly.pdbx_strand_id
1 'polypeptide(L)'
;MKKVSENVRIDLFQQESDFFNPLDRGQIKYEMLRSHSLEGHFITRVCKEFGYSRESFYLALEAFRKEGIAGLVDKPKGKNKPDKVTPEIIGYVIYQRAKFGLSGAAIAKDIFREFNLKLHKRTVERILCYYGILDR
;
A
#
# COMPACT_ATOMS: atom_id res chain seq x y z
N MET A 1 -5.52 8.74 -1.47
CA MET A 1 -5.64 9.32 -0.12
C MET A 1 -5.26 8.26 0.90
N LYS A 2 -4.14 8.43 1.61
CA LYS A 2 -3.79 7.56 2.74
C LYS A 2 -4.70 7.96 3.91
N LYS A 3 -5.49 7.01 4.42
CA LYS A 3 -6.46 7.22 5.49
C LYS A 3 -5.72 7.61 6.78
N VAL A 4 -6.22 8.64 7.48
CA VAL A 4 -5.89 8.92 8.89
C VAL A 4 -5.98 7.61 9.66
N SER A 5 -5.03 7.35 10.54
CA SER A 5 -5.18 6.26 11.50
C SER A 5 -6.33 6.63 12.43
N GLU A 6 -7.54 6.10 12.17
CA GLU A 6 -8.78 6.31 12.95
C GLU A 6 -8.63 5.95 14.45
N ASN A 7 -7.46 5.47 14.88
CA ASN A 7 -7.19 4.95 16.21
C ASN A 7 -6.15 5.74 17.02
N VAL A 8 -5.56 6.82 16.51
CA VAL A 8 -4.67 7.69 17.31
C VAL A 8 -5.53 8.56 18.21
N ARG A 9 -5.40 8.41 19.53
CA ARG A 9 -6.22 9.09 20.56
C ARG A 9 -5.40 9.99 21.48
N ILE A 10 -4.08 10.02 21.34
CA ILE A 10 -3.21 10.90 22.12
C ILE A 10 -3.42 12.36 21.70
N ASP A 11 -3.59 13.24 22.68
CA ASP A 11 -3.93 14.67 22.48
C ASP A 11 -2.95 15.39 21.56
N LEU A 12 -1.68 14.97 21.57
CA LEU A 12 -0.58 15.48 20.75
C LEU A 12 -0.92 15.55 19.25
N PHE A 13 -1.73 14.60 18.76
CA PHE A 13 -2.14 14.52 17.35
C PHE A 13 -3.62 14.89 17.12
N GLN A 14 -4.35 15.32 18.15
CA GLN A 14 -5.75 15.77 18.01
C GLN A 14 -5.86 17.27 17.73
N GLN A 15 -4.86 18.06 18.10
CA GLN A 15 -4.87 19.50 17.93
C GLN A 15 -4.26 19.89 16.58
N GLU A 16 -4.78 20.96 15.96
CA GLU A 16 -4.09 21.58 14.82
C GLU A 16 -2.74 22.14 15.29
N SER A 17 -1.66 21.62 14.69
CA SER A 17 -0.29 21.98 15.01
C SER A 17 0.52 22.02 13.72
N ASP A 18 1.38 23.02 13.58
CA ASP A 18 2.36 23.09 12.49
C ASP A 18 3.47 22.04 12.63
N PHE A 19 3.55 21.40 13.81
CA PHE A 19 4.57 20.41 14.14
C PHE A 19 4.02 18.98 14.11
N PHE A 20 2.93 18.69 14.83
CA PHE A 20 2.37 17.34 14.93
C PHE A 20 1.36 17.06 13.81
N ASN A 21 1.70 16.11 12.94
CA ASN A 21 0.88 15.74 11.80
C ASN A 21 0.26 14.33 11.99
N PRO A 22 -1.07 14.22 12.16
CA PRO A 22 -1.74 12.92 12.33
C PRO A 22 -1.69 12.03 11.08
N LEU A 23 -1.26 12.56 9.93
CA LEU A 23 -1.02 11.80 8.70
C LEU A 23 0.42 11.29 8.60
N ASP A 24 1.35 11.81 9.41
CA ASP A 24 2.73 11.35 9.44
C ASP A 24 2.90 10.16 10.38
N ARG A 25 2.82 8.97 9.81
CA ARG A 25 3.00 7.71 10.55
C ARG A 25 4.41 7.55 11.12
N GLY A 26 5.42 8.15 10.50
CA GLY A 26 6.79 8.12 11.01
C GLY A 26 6.87 8.90 12.33
N GLN A 27 6.30 10.12 12.33
CA GLN A 27 6.22 10.95 13.54
C GLN A 27 5.40 10.29 14.65
N ILE A 28 4.24 9.70 14.32
CA ILE A 28 3.41 9.00 15.33
C ILE A 28 4.20 7.85 15.96
N LYS A 29 4.90 7.03 15.18
CA LYS A 29 5.72 5.93 15.72
C LYS A 29 6.88 6.46 16.56
N TYR A 30 7.50 7.57 16.15
CA TYR A 30 8.59 8.17 16.91
C TYR A 30 8.11 8.64 18.28
N GLU A 31 7.02 9.42 18.33
CA GLU A 31 6.45 9.90 19.59
C GLU A 31 5.96 8.77 20.49
N MET A 32 5.41 7.70 19.91
CA MET A 32 5.05 6.48 20.64
C MET A 32 6.27 5.85 21.33
N LEU A 33 7.38 5.67 20.59
CA LEU A 33 8.61 5.10 21.14
C LEU A 33 9.25 6.04 22.18
N ARG A 34 9.26 7.35 21.91
CA ARG A 34 9.81 8.38 22.80
C ARG A 34 9.04 8.42 24.13
N SER A 35 7.72 8.37 24.08
CA SER A 35 6.86 8.39 25.27
C SER A 35 7.08 7.18 26.19
N HIS A 36 7.29 5.99 25.63
CA HIS A 36 7.72 4.85 26.46
C HIS A 36 9.17 4.99 26.95
N SER A 37 10.10 5.30 26.05
CA SER A 37 11.55 5.16 26.31
C SER A 37 12.16 6.28 27.13
N LEU A 38 11.64 7.51 27.01
CA LEU A 38 12.11 8.67 27.77
C LEU A 38 11.19 9.02 28.93
N GLU A 39 9.87 8.95 28.76
CA GLU A 39 8.90 9.36 29.79
C GLU A 39 8.48 8.17 30.68
N GLY A 40 8.87 6.94 30.34
CA GLY A 40 8.63 5.75 31.14
C GLY A 40 7.17 5.28 31.13
N HIS A 41 6.33 5.78 30.22
CA HIS A 41 4.93 5.37 30.15
C HIS A 41 4.78 3.88 29.85
N PHE A 42 3.80 3.24 30.47
CA PHE A 42 3.56 1.80 30.27
C PHE A 42 3.23 1.48 28.82
N ILE A 43 3.89 0.46 28.26
CA ILE A 43 3.76 0.05 26.85
C ILE A 43 2.29 -0.18 26.48
N THR A 44 1.50 -0.80 27.35
CA THR A 44 0.07 -1.07 27.12
C THR A 44 -0.75 0.21 26.95
N ARG A 45 -0.46 1.23 27.75
CA ARG A 45 -1.11 2.55 27.68
C ARG A 45 -0.70 3.28 26.40
N VAL A 46 0.60 3.37 26.15
CA VAL A 46 1.17 4.03 24.96
C VAL A 46 0.61 3.41 23.68
N CYS A 47 0.62 2.08 23.57
CA CYS A 47 0.05 1.36 22.41
C CYS A 47 -1.43 1.73 22.17
N LYS A 48 -2.23 1.79 23.24
CA LYS A 48 -3.65 2.14 23.17
C LYS A 48 -3.89 3.59 22.73
N GLU A 49 -3.09 4.53 23.26
CA GLU A 49 -3.23 5.96 22.96
C GLU A 49 -2.73 6.30 21.55
N PHE A 50 -1.69 5.63 21.07
CA PHE A 50 -1.14 5.86 19.72
C PHE A 50 -1.78 4.97 18.64
N GLY A 51 -2.68 4.06 19.00
CA GLY A 51 -3.41 3.22 18.05
C GLY A 51 -2.61 2.06 17.45
N TYR A 52 -1.64 1.51 18.18
CA TYR A 52 -0.79 0.40 17.75
C TYR A 52 -0.94 -0.83 18.67
N SER A 53 -0.67 -2.02 18.13
CA SER A 53 -0.49 -3.22 18.95
C SER A 53 0.89 -3.24 19.62
N ARG A 54 1.06 -4.03 20.69
CA ARG A 54 2.38 -4.26 21.30
C ARG A 54 3.37 -4.87 20.30
N GLU A 55 2.91 -5.75 19.41
CA GLU A 55 3.77 -6.33 18.37
C GLU A 55 4.27 -5.24 17.42
N SER A 56 3.37 -4.34 17.00
CA SER A 56 3.73 -3.21 16.14
C SER A 56 4.70 -2.26 16.82
N PHE A 57 4.55 -2.05 18.14
CA PHE A 57 5.51 -1.29 18.94
C PHE A 57 6.91 -1.92 18.91
N TYR A 58 7.03 -3.23 19.18
CA TYR A 58 8.34 -3.88 19.19
C TYR A 58 8.99 -3.91 17.80
N LEU A 59 8.22 -4.14 16.75
CA LEU A 59 8.71 -4.05 15.37
C LEU A 59 9.22 -2.64 15.04
N ALA A 60 8.49 -1.60 15.46
CA ALA A 60 8.93 -0.22 15.28
C ALA A 60 10.20 0.10 16.09
N LEU A 61 10.28 -0.39 17.34
CA LEU A 61 11.46 -0.21 18.20
C LEU A 61 12.70 -0.89 17.60
N GLU A 62 12.56 -2.11 17.10
CA GLU A 62 13.65 -2.83 16.42
C GLU A 62 14.10 -2.09 15.15
N ALA A 63 13.16 -1.68 14.31
CA ALA A 63 13.46 -0.91 13.11
C ALA A 63 14.16 0.42 13.43
N PHE A 64 13.72 1.12 14.49
CA PHE A 64 14.35 2.35 14.96
C PHE A 64 15.77 2.11 15.49
N ARG A 65 15.99 1.04 16.27
CA ARG A 65 17.34 0.69 16.76
C ARG A 65 18.31 0.36 15.62
N LYS A 66 17.82 -0.22 14.53
CA LYS A 66 18.63 -0.63 13.39
C LYS A 66 18.89 0.50 12.39
N GLU A 67 17.88 1.30 12.07
CA GLU A 67 17.88 2.25 10.94
C GLU A 67 17.58 3.70 11.37
N GLY A 68 17.42 3.96 12.68
CA GLY A 68 17.02 5.27 13.20
C GLY A 68 15.63 5.68 12.72
N ILE A 69 15.43 6.97 12.49
CA ILE A 69 14.15 7.53 12.00
C ILE A 69 13.74 6.89 10.67
N ALA A 70 14.70 6.55 9.80
CA ALA A 70 14.41 5.91 8.50
C ALA A 70 13.68 4.57 8.66
N GLY A 71 13.91 3.85 9.77
CA GLY A 71 13.22 2.59 10.07
C GLY A 71 11.73 2.75 10.41
N LEU A 72 11.28 3.97 10.76
CA LEU A 72 9.88 4.24 11.12
C LEU A 72 9.02 4.59 9.91
N VAL A 73 9.65 4.97 8.80
CA VAL A 73 8.96 5.33 7.55
C VAL A 73 8.32 4.07 6.96
N ASP A 74 7.07 4.19 6.52
CA ASP A 74 6.38 3.10 5.83
C ASP A 74 7.13 2.75 4.55
N LYS A 75 7.81 1.59 4.55
CA LYS A 75 8.41 1.03 3.34
C LYS A 75 7.30 0.71 2.33
N PRO A 76 7.52 0.92 1.03
CA PRO A 76 6.56 0.49 0.01
C PRO A 76 6.26 -1.00 0.25
N LYS A 77 4.99 -1.35 0.45
CA LYS A 77 4.61 -2.76 0.52
C LYS A 77 5.05 -3.40 -0.80
N GLY A 78 5.97 -4.35 -0.73
CA GLY A 78 6.33 -5.17 -1.88
C GLY A 78 5.07 -5.78 -2.48
N LYS A 79 5.09 -6.11 -3.78
CA LYS A 79 3.97 -6.80 -4.41
C LYS A 79 3.74 -8.12 -3.67
N ASN A 80 2.60 -8.25 -2.97
CA ASN A 80 2.26 -9.45 -2.18
C ASN A 80 2.08 -10.72 -3.04
N LYS A 81 1.95 -10.58 -4.37
CA LYS A 81 1.83 -11.67 -5.34
C LYS A 81 2.50 -11.25 -6.65
N PRO A 82 3.03 -12.20 -7.44
CA PRO A 82 3.40 -11.96 -8.82
C PRO A 82 2.23 -11.33 -9.58
N ASP A 83 2.54 -10.38 -10.46
CA ASP A 83 1.51 -9.70 -11.25
C ASP A 83 0.86 -10.73 -12.18
N LYS A 84 -0.47 -10.84 -12.14
CA LYS A 84 -1.21 -11.67 -13.10
C LYS A 84 -1.01 -11.16 -14.53
N VAL A 85 -0.68 -9.88 -14.68
CA VAL A 85 -0.43 -9.24 -15.96
C VAL A 85 1.07 -9.29 -16.24
N THR A 86 1.53 -10.42 -16.77
CA THR A 86 2.91 -10.60 -17.22
C THR A 86 3.15 -9.90 -18.57
N PRO A 87 4.42 -9.65 -18.97
CA PRO A 87 4.73 -9.13 -20.30
C PRO A 87 4.14 -9.96 -21.45
N GLU A 88 4.11 -11.28 -21.29
CA GLU A 88 3.49 -12.21 -22.24
C GLU A 88 1.99 -11.93 -22.42
N ILE A 89 1.25 -11.81 -21.30
CA ILE A 89 -0.18 -11.49 -21.32
C ILE A 89 -0.43 -10.10 -21.92
N ILE A 90 0.42 -9.12 -21.64
CA ILE A 90 0.35 -7.79 -22.26
C ILE A 90 0.51 -7.91 -23.78
N GLY A 91 1.55 -8.60 -24.23
CA GLY A 91 1.80 -8.82 -25.66
C GLY A 91 0.62 -9.48 -26.35
N TYR A 92 0.04 -10.51 -25.72
CA TYR A 92 -1.16 -11.18 -26.23
C TYR A 92 -2.35 -10.23 -26.34
N VAL A 93 -2.63 -9.42 -25.32
CA VAL A 93 -3.71 -8.41 -25.34
C VAL A 93 -3.53 -7.43 -26.49
N ILE A 94 -2.33 -6.89 -26.64
CA ILE A 94 -1.98 -5.92 -27.68
C ILE A 94 -2.17 -6.53 -29.07
N TYR A 95 -1.62 -7.73 -29.28
CA TYR A 95 -1.71 -8.45 -30.55
C TYR A 95 -3.16 -8.77 -30.93
N GLN A 96 -3.95 -9.31 -29.99
CA GLN A 96 -5.35 -9.65 -30.26
C GLN A 96 -6.18 -8.42 -30.63
N ARG A 97 -5.92 -7.27 -30.00
CA ARG A 97 -6.58 -6.02 -30.37
C ARG A 97 -6.11 -5.52 -31.74
N ALA A 98 -4.80 -5.47 -31.97
CA ALA A 98 -4.24 -4.89 -33.20
C ALA A 98 -4.54 -5.74 -34.44
N LYS A 99 -4.46 -7.07 -34.33
CA LYS A 99 -4.66 -7.98 -35.47
C LYS A 99 -6.13 -8.26 -35.77
N PHE A 100 -6.97 -8.38 -34.73
CA PHE A 100 -8.34 -8.88 -34.87
C PHE A 100 -9.40 -7.90 -34.38
N GLY A 101 -9.04 -6.74 -33.83
CA GLY A 101 -9.99 -5.74 -33.33
C GLY A 101 -10.80 -6.18 -32.09
N LEU A 102 -10.44 -7.31 -31.47
CA LEU A 102 -11.27 -7.94 -30.44
C LEU A 102 -11.56 -7.01 -29.26
N SER A 103 -12.79 -7.03 -28.75
CA SER A 103 -13.16 -6.26 -27.56
C SER A 103 -12.40 -6.75 -26.32
N GLY A 104 -12.25 -5.89 -25.29
CA GLY A 104 -11.60 -6.29 -24.04
C GLY A 104 -12.27 -7.49 -23.35
N ALA A 105 -13.57 -7.68 -23.56
CA ALA A 105 -14.31 -8.85 -23.06
C ALA A 105 -13.95 -10.14 -23.84
N ALA A 106 -13.83 -10.04 -25.16
CA ALA A 106 -13.43 -11.16 -26.01
C ALA A 106 -11.98 -11.58 -25.69
N ILE A 107 -11.07 -10.62 -25.61
CA ILE A 107 -9.67 -10.87 -25.23
C ILE A 107 -9.58 -11.51 -23.84
N ALA A 108 -10.38 -11.07 -22.86
CA ALA A 108 -10.39 -11.70 -21.54
C ALA A 108 -10.86 -13.17 -21.57
N LYS A 109 -11.83 -13.50 -22.43
CA LYS A 109 -12.27 -14.88 -22.65
C LYS A 109 -11.17 -15.71 -23.33
N ASP A 110 -10.47 -15.15 -24.31
CA ASP A 110 -9.35 -15.82 -24.98
C ASP A 110 -8.22 -16.12 -24.01
N ILE A 111 -7.85 -15.15 -23.17
CA ILE A 111 -6.80 -15.33 -22.16
C ILE A 111 -7.15 -16.44 -21.18
N PHE A 112 -8.42 -16.56 -20.80
CA PHE A 112 -8.86 -17.66 -19.95
C PHE A 112 -8.72 -19.02 -20.65
N ARG A 113 -9.02 -19.09 -21.96
CA ARG A 113 -8.92 -20.33 -22.73
C ARG A 113 -7.48 -20.76 -22.99
N GLU A 114 -6.62 -19.83 -23.38
CA GLU A 114 -5.23 -20.11 -23.78
C GLU A 114 -4.28 -20.22 -22.58
N PHE A 115 -4.44 -19.37 -21.55
CA PHE A 115 -3.50 -19.27 -20.43
C PHE A 115 -4.08 -19.76 -19.10
N ASN A 116 -5.32 -20.26 -19.08
CA ASN A 116 -6.07 -20.60 -17.86
C ASN A 116 -6.07 -19.46 -16.82
N LEU A 117 -6.02 -18.21 -17.31
CA LEU A 117 -5.88 -17.01 -16.48
C LEU A 117 -7.16 -16.17 -16.54
N LYS A 118 -7.85 -16.07 -15.40
CA LYS A 118 -9.04 -15.22 -15.31
C LYS A 118 -8.68 -13.76 -15.10
N LEU A 119 -8.88 -12.94 -16.14
CA LEU A 119 -8.80 -11.49 -16.08
C LEU A 119 -10.18 -10.84 -16.26
N HIS A 120 -10.39 -9.70 -15.60
CA HIS A 120 -11.57 -8.89 -15.83
C HIS A 120 -11.40 -8.05 -17.10
N LYS A 121 -12.48 -7.81 -17.87
CA LYS A 121 -12.51 -6.93 -19.05
C LYS A 121 -11.78 -5.60 -18.79
N ARG A 122 -12.06 -4.96 -17.65
CA ARG A 122 -11.46 -3.67 -17.26
C ARG A 122 -9.93 -3.73 -17.08
N THR A 123 -9.37 -4.89 -16.74
CA THR A 123 -7.91 -5.07 -16.68
C THR A 123 -7.33 -5.06 -18.09
N VAL A 124 -7.97 -5.76 -19.03
CA VAL A 124 -7.57 -5.78 -20.45
C VAL A 124 -7.66 -4.39 -21.06
N GLU A 125 -8.76 -3.68 -20.84
CA GLU A 125 -8.94 -2.30 -21.34
C GLU A 125 -7.93 -1.34 -20.74
N ARG A 126 -7.60 -1.47 -19.45
CA ARG A 126 -6.53 -0.69 -18.83
C ARG A 126 -5.17 -0.92 -19.49
N ILE A 127 -4.85 -2.16 -19.87
CA ILE A 127 -3.62 -2.45 -20.62
C ILE A 127 -3.67 -1.71 -21.95
N LEU A 128 -4.76 -1.87 -22.72
CA LEU A 128 -4.89 -1.22 -24.03
C LEU A 128 -4.81 0.31 -23.95
N CYS A 129 -5.46 0.94 -22.98
CA CYS A 129 -5.36 2.39 -22.76
C CYS A 129 -3.95 2.82 -22.34
N TYR A 130 -3.26 2.03 -21.50
CA TYR A 130 -1.90 2.34 -21.08
C TYR A 130 -0.93 2.36 -22.27
N TYR A 131 -1.14 1.48 -23.26
CA TYR A 131 -0.35 1.43 -24.49
C TYR A 131 -0.93 2.28 -25.64
N GLY A 132 -1.96 3.10 -25.40
CA GLY A 132 -2.52 4.01 -26.40
C GLY A 132 -3.27 3.33 -27.56
N ILE A 133 -3.71 2.09 -27.37
CA ILE A 133 -4.41 1.29 -28.41
C ILE A 133 -5.93 1.47 -28.30
N LEU A 134 -6.41 1.89 -27.13
CA LEU A 134 -7.82 2.21 -26.88
C LEU A 134 -7.91 3.59 -26.23
N ASP A 135 -8.75 4.45 -26.78
CA ASP A 135 -9.11 5.72 -26.15
C ASP A 135 -9.89 5.48 -24.85
N ARG A 136 -9.80 6.42 -23.91
CA ARG A 136 -10.44 6.33 -22.59
C ARG A 136 -11.95 6.58 -22.64
#